data_AF-A0A2E1ZKQ7-F1
#
_entry.id   AF-A0A2E1ZKQ7-F1
#
_cell.length_a   1.000
_cell.length_b   1.000
_cell.length_c   1.000
_cell.angle_alpha   90.00
_cell.angle_beta   90.00
_cell.angle_gamma   90.00
#
_symmetry.space_group_name_H-M   'P 1'
#
loop_
_entity.id
_entity.type
_entity.pdbx_description
1 polymer ?
#
loop_
_entity_poly.entity_id
_entity_poly.type
_entity_poly.pdbx_seq_one_letter_code
_entity_poly.pdbx_strand_id
1 'polypeptide(L)'
;MHEIYSAVKSALQGYADRGIFQNFSALTPNENNAEFRFNWLTEKPFFIRLNTDKCELELKNVLPSIPFRSFMDKDFRGFLSSRCNKLIPVHRRLDNERFIFQCKNRQGNVSVIIGFHSDDAEDAAKTSINLLHEIFNNFLAEGPYQNYMVEVFNVPEE
;
A
#
# COMPACT_ATOMS: atom_id res chain seq x y z
N MET A 1 -5.94 -12.65 -17.08
CA MET A 1 -4.59 -12.04 -16.90
C MET A 1 -4.56 -10.59 -17.41
N HIS A 2 -4.82 -10.35 -18.71
CA HIS A 2 -4.85 -8.98 -19.26
C HIS A 2 -5.92 -8.09 -18.59
N GLU A 3 -7.08 -8.67 -18.25
CA GLU A 3 -8.16 -7.95 -17.55
C GLU A 3 -7.75 -7.49 -16.15
N ILE A 4 -7.11 -8.35 -15.34
CA ILE A 4 -6.61 -7.99 -14.00
C ILE A 4 -5.61 -6.83 -14.11
N TYR A 5 -4.63 -6.95 -15.00
CA TYR A 5 -3.66 -5.88 -15.23
C TYR A 5 -4.34 -4.58 -15.67
N SER A 6 -5.27 -4.66 -16.63
CA SER A 6 -5.98 -3.49 -17.15
C SER A 6 -6.83 -2.81 -16.07
N ALA A 7 -7.54 -3.58 -15.24
CA ALA A 7 -8.35 -3.07 -14.14
C ALA A 7 -7.48 -2.34 -13.10
N VAL A 8 -6.38 -2.96 -12.66
CA VAL A 8 -5.44 -2.34 -11.71
C VAL A 8 -4.80 -1.10 -12.30
N LYS A 9 -4.31 -1.18 -13.55
CA LYS A 9 -3.68 -0.04 -14.23
C LYS A 9 -4.66 1.12 -14.37
N SER A 10 -5.90 0.87 -14.81
CA SER A 10 -6.92 1.89 -15.00
C SER A 10 -7.27 2.56 -13.67
N ALA A 11 -7.41 1.79 -12.60
CA ALA A 11 -7.66 2.34 -11.27
C ALA A 11 -6.53 3.27 -10.82
N LEU A 12 -5.26 2.82 -10.90
CA LEU A 12 -4.10 3.61 -10.49
C LEU A 12 -3.87 4.84 -11.37
N GLN A 13 -4.07 4.71 -12.69
CA GLN A 13 -4.02 5.82 -13.63
C GLN A 13 -5.06 6.89 -13.27
N GLY A 14 -6.26 6.49 -12.84
CA GLY A 14 -7.29 7.42 -12.40
C GLY A 14 -6.87 8.32 -11.22
N TYR A 15 -5.97 7.86 -10.34
CA TYR A 15 -5.38 8.72 -9.30
C TYR A 15 -4.36 9.70 -9.87
N ALA A 16 -3.56 9.28 -10.85
CA ALA A 16 -2.61 10.15 -11.54
C ALA A 16 -3.32 11.24 -12.36
N ASP A 17 -4.38 10.88 -13.08
CA ASP A 17 -5.16 11.81 -13.90
C ASP A 17 -5.87 12.89 -13.04
N ARG A 18 -6.19 12.55 -11.79
CA ARG A 18 -6.74 13.49 -10.79
C ARG A 18 -5.67 14.34 -10.10
N GLY A 19 -4.39 14.17 -10.45
CA GLY A 19 -3.27 14.89 -9.84
C GLY A 19 -2.91 14.42 -8.43
N ILE A 20 -3.48 13.30 -7.95
CA ILE A 20 -3.13 12.72 -6.65
C ILE A 20 -1.73 12.11 -6.72
N PHE A 21 -1.43 11.43 -7.82
CA PHE A 21 -0.11 10.85 -8.09
C PHE A 21 0.62 11.64 -9.16
N GLN A 22 1.93 11.79 -8.97
CA GLN A 22 2.84 12.34 -9.96
C GLN A 22 3.75 11.25 -10.49
N ASN A 23 4.33 11.45 -11.69
CA ASN A 23 5.29 10.53 -12.29
C ASN A 23 4.79 9.06 -12.37
N PHE A 24 3.49 8.86 -12.60
CA PHE A 24 2.91 7.53 -12.72
C PHE A 24 3.49 6.79 -13.93
N SER A 25 3.94 5.56 -13.70
CA SER A 25 4.43 4.66 -14.74
C SER A 25 4.08 3.22 -14.41
N ALA A 26 3.89 2.42 -15.45
CA ALA A 26 3.58 0.99 -15.35
C ALA A 26 4.58 0.21 -16.20
N LEU A 27 5.27 -0.75 -15.58
CA LEU A 27 6.22 -1.66 -16.21
C LEU A 27 5.71 -3.09 -16.06
N THR A 28 5.90 -3.90 -17.09
CA THR A 28 5.55 -5.33 -17.08
C THR A 28 6.84 -6.14 -17.23
N PRO A 29 7.57 -6.43 -16.13
CA PRO A 29 8.82 -7.19 -16.19
C PRO A 29 8.65 -8.60 -16.77
N ASN A 30 7.46 -9.19 -16.66
CA ASN A 30 7.08 -10.43 -17.34
C ASN A 30 5.55 -10.49 -17.51
N GLU A 31 5.03 -11.55 -18.13
CA GLU A 31 3.60 -11.71 -18.41
C GLU A 31 2.71 -11.67 -17.15
N ASN A 32 3.24 -12.17 -16.03
CA ASN A 32 2.45 -12.40 -14.81
C ASN A 32 2.70 -11.35 -13.73
N ASN A 33 3.63 -10.43 -13.96
CA ASN A 33 4.03 -9.43 -12.99
C ASN A 33 4.05 -8.05 -13.63
N ALA A 34 3.43 -7.09 -12.94
CA ALA A 34 3.53 -5.67 -13.26
C ALA A 34 4.07 -4.90 -12.05
N GLU A 35 4.80 -3.84 -12.30
CA GLU A 35 5.25 -2.89 -11.29
C GLU A 35 4.76 -1.49 -11.68
N PHE A 36 4.00 -0.88 -10.79
CA PHE A 36 3.51 0.48 -10.90
C PHE A 36 4.36 1.37 -9.99
N ARG A 37 4.80 2.50 -10.51
CA ARG A 37 5.61 3.47 -9.79
C ARG A 37 4.92 4.83 -9.86
N PHE A 38 4.89 5.54 -8.74
CA PHE A 38 4.36 6.89 -8.66
C PHE A 38 4.96 7.66 -7.48
N ASN A 39 4.89 8.97 -7.52
CA ASN A 39 5.23 9.85 -6.41
C ASN A 39 3.93 10.32 -5.74
N TRP A 40 3.92 10.29 -4.42
CA TRP A 40 2.80 10.74 -3.59
C TRP A 40 3.35 11.21 -2.25
N LEU A 41 2.90 12.37 -1.77
CA LEU A 41 3.37 13.06 -0.55
C LEU A 41 4.85 13.51 -0.55
N THR A 42 5.75 12.74 -1.14
CA THR A 42 7.20 12.96 -1.15
C THR A 42 7.76 12.83 -2.56
N GLU A 43 9.00 13.29 -2.76
CA GLU A 43 9.73 13.08 -4.01
C GLU A 43 10.16 11.61 -4.22
N LYS A 44 10.20 10.81 -3.14
CA LYS A 44 10.54 9.40 -3.22
C LYS A 44 9.39 8.62 -3.85
N PRO A 45 9.67 7.75 -4.85
CA PRO A 45 8.63 6.97 -5.49
C PRO A 45 8.14 5.84 -4.60
N PHE A 46 6.83 5.61 -4.62
CA PHE A 46 6.17 4.41 -4.15
C PHE A 46 6.05 3.38 -5.27
N PHE A 47 5.95 2.11 -4.88
CA PHE A 47 5.87 0.99 -5.80
C PHE A 47 4.72 0.06 -5.40
N ILE A 48 3.89 -0.30 -6.37
CA ILE A 48 2.90 -1.37 -6.25
C ILE A 48 3.30 -2.47 -7.23
N ARG A 49 3.47 -3.69 -6.74
CA ARG A 49 3.67 -4.86 -7.61
C ARG A 49 2.40 -5.67 -7.71
N LEU A 50 1.99 -5.98 -8.92
CA LEU A 50 0.90 -6.90 -9.19
C LEU A 50 1.49 -8.23 -9.61
N ASN A 51 1.06 -9.32 -8.95
CA ASN A 51 1.24 -10.68 -9.42
C ASN A 51 -0.12 -11.22 -9.84
N THR A 52 -0.32 -11.45 -11.14
CA THR A 52 -1.62 -11.89 -11.69
C THR A 52 -1.87 -13.37 -11.49
N ASP A 53 -0.84 -14.20 -11.29
CA ASP A 53 -1.00 -15.63 -11.04
C ASP A 53 -1.56 -15.88 -9.65
N LYS A 54 -1.06 -15.13 -8.67
CA LYS A 54 -1.45 -15.23 -7.26
C LYS A 54 -2.62 -14.32 -6.91
N CYS A 55 -3.00 -13.41 -7.80
CA CYS A 55 -3.93 -12.32 -7.51
C CYS A 55 -3.50 -11.56 -6.24
N GLU A 56 -2.28 -11.01 -6.28
CA GLU A 56 -1.68 -10.27 -5.16
C GLU A 56 -1.19 -8.88 -5.60
N LEU A 57 -1.46 -7.87 -4.78
CA LEU A 57 -0.83 -6.55 -4.85
C LEU A 57 0.13 -6.37 -3.67
N GLU A 58 1.40 -6.06 -3.93
CA GLU A 58 2.39 -5.71 -2.92
C GLU A 58 2.63 -4.19 -2.94
N LEU A 59 2.17 -3.48 -1.92
CA LEU A 59 2.64 -2.14 -1.56
C LEU A 59 4.07 -2.28 -1.04
N LYS A 60 5.03 -2.07 -1.93
CA LYS A 60 6.41 -2.44 -1.69
C LYS A 60 7.14 -1.34 -0.93
N ASN A 61 7.87 -1.75 0.11
CA ASN A 61 8.74 -0.88 0.92
C ASN A 61 8.01 0.38 1.42
N VAL A 62 6.73 0.22 1.79
CA VAL A 62 5.89 1.33 2.27
C VAL A 62 6.43 1.97 3.54
N LEU A 63 7.12 1.19 4.40
CA LEU A 63 7.87 1.72 5.54
C LEU A 63 9.32 1.18 5.53
N PRO A 64 10.28 1.97 5.02
CA PRO A 64 11.68 1.58 4.99
C PRO A 64 12.37 1.79 6.36
N SER A 65 13.51 1.14 6.55
CA SER A 65 14.34 1.29 7.77
C SER A 65 13.66 0.92 9.09
N ILE A 66 12.71 -0.02 9.07
CA ILE A 66 12.07 -0.57 10.27
C ILE A 66 12.63 -1.97 10.55
N PRO A 67 13.51 -2.16 11.56
CA PRO A 67 14.06 -3.47 11.88
C PRO A 67 12.97 -4.51 12.19
N PHE A 68 13.20 -5.75 11.75
CA PHE A 68 12.28 -6.86 11.99
C PHE A 68 12.07 -7.09 13.50
N ARG A 69 10.81 -7.25 13.91
CA ARG A 69 10.38 -7.40 15.32
C ARG A 69 10.70 -6.22 16.24
N SER A 70 11.07 -5.06 15.69
CA SER A 70 11.10 -3.80 16.44
C SER A 70 9.70 -3.45 16.98
N PHE A 71 9.65 -2.47 17.88
CA PHE A 71 8.39 -1.95 18.40
C PHE A 71 7.46 -1.49 17.26
N MET A 72 7.99 -0.68 16.34
CA MET A 72 7.24 -0.19 15.18
C MET A 72 6.79 -1.31 14.22
N ASP A 73 7.60 -2.35 14.00
CA ASP A 73 7.19 -3.51 13.19
C ASP A 73 6.02 -4.29 13.83
N LYS A 74 6.02 -4.43 15.15
CA LYS A 74 4.93 -5.08 15.89
C LYS A 74 3.67 -4.22 15.89
N ASP A 75 3.82 -2.94 16.17
CA ASP A 75 2.73 -1.97 16.16
C ASP A 75 2.09 -1.88 14.78
N PHE A 76 2.88 -1.88 13.71
CA PHE A 76 2.35 -1.85 12.35
C PHE A 76 1.51 -3.09 12.02
N ARG A 77 1.95 -4.28 12.46
CA ARG A 77 1.12 -5.51 12.31
C ARG A 77 -0.17 -5.42 13.12
N GLY A 78 -0.10 -4.86 14.33
CA GLY A 78 -1.27 -4.58 15.17
C GLY A 78 -2.23 -3.60 14.50
N PHE A 79 -1.69 -2.52 13.92
CA PHE A 79 -2.43 -1.53 13.15
C PHE A 79 -3.17 -2.17 11.97
N LEU A 80 -2.48 -2.94 11.12
CA LEU A 80 -3.11 -3.63 10.00
C LEU A 80 -4.25 -4.56 10.45
N SER A 81 -4.02 -5.32 11.52
CA SER A 81 -5.04 -6.22 12.09
C SER A 81 -6.23 -5.43 12.64
N SER A 82 -5.98 -4.27 13.26
CA SER A 82 -7.01 -3.39 13.79
C SER A 82 -7.89 -2.80 12.68
N ARG A 83 -7.34 -2.55 11.49
CA ARG A 83 -8.07 -1.97 10.34
C ARG A 83 -9.13 -2.90 9.76
N CYS A 84 -9.05 -4.20 10.05
CA CYS A 84 -10.06 -5.19 9.72
C CYS A 84 -11.18 -5.29 10.78
N ASN A 85 -11.08 -4.57 11.91
CA ASN A 85 -12.03 -4.69 13.01
C ASN A 85 -13.40 -4.09 12.64
N LYS A 86 -14.48 -4.81 12.96
CA LYS A 86 -15.86 -4.39 12.71
C LYS A 86 -16.25 -3.08 13.39
N LEU A 87 -15.53 -2.66 14.43
CA LEU A 87 -15.72 -1.38 15.12
C LEU A 87 -15.31 -0.15 14.30
N ILE A 88 -14.50 -0.34 13.25
CA ILE A 88 -14.13 0.75 12.33
C ILE A 88 -15.29 0.99 11.35
N PRO A 89 -15.65 2.27 11.07
CA PRO A 89 -16.66 2.59 10.09
C PRO A 89 -16.42 1.89 8.75
N VAL A 90 -17.48 1.38 8.12
CA VAL A 90 -17.39 0.56 6.89
C VAL A 90 -16.55 1.24 5.80
N HIS A 91 -16.68 2.57 5.63
CA HIS A 91 -15.95 3.33 4.62
C HIS A 91 -14.44 3.48 4.90
N ARG A 92 -13.95 3.13 6.09
CA ARG A 92 -12.52 3.08 6.46
C ARG A 92 -12.01 1.66 6.77
N ARG A 93 -12.92 0.70 6.90
CA ARG A 93 -12.59 -0.67 7.32
C ARG A 93 -12.02 -1.44 6.13
N LEU A 94 -10.93 -2.16 6.38
CA LEU A 94 -10.44 -3.15 5.43
C LEU A 94 -11.34 -4.37 5.47
N ASP A 95 -11.83 -4.77 4.30
CA ASP A 95 -12.69 -5.93 4.15
C ASP A 95 -11.85 -7.21 4.13
N ASN A 96 -11.77 -7.89 5.27
CA ASN A 96 -11.04 -9.14 5.41
C ASN A 96 -11.82 -10.39 4.96
N GLU A 97 -13.09 -10.23 4.58
CA GLU A 97 -13.88 -11.29 3.93
C GLU A 97 -13.58 -11.31 2.43
N ARG A 98 -13.31 -10.12 1.84
CA ARG A 98 -12.98 -9.95 0.42
C ARG A 98 -11.47 -9.98 0.12
N PHE A 99 -10.64 -9.48 1.03
CA PHE A 99 -9.19 -9.33 0.82
C PHE A 99 -8.35 -9.97 1.93
N ILE A 100 -7.17 -10.47 1.55
CA ILE A 100 -6.20 -11.05 2.49
C ILE A 100 -5.04 -10.09 2.67
N PHE A 101 -4.88 -9.52 3.87
CA PHE A 101 -3.79 -8.59 4.18
C PHE A 101 -2.64 -9.29 4.90
N GLN A 102 -1.42 -9.13 4.40
CA GLN A 102 -0.21 -9.66 5.03
C GLN A 102 0.86 -8.58 5.14
N CYS A 103 1.54 -8.55 6.28
CA CYS A 103 2.72 -7.71 6.48
C CYS A 103 3.99 -8.52 6.27
N LYS A 104 4.88 -8.01 5.43
CA LYS A 104 6.19 -8.60 5.14
C LYS A 104 7.26 -7.58 5.50
N ASN A 105 8.23 -7.97 6.32
CA ASN A 105 9.40 -7.16 6.58
C ASN A 105 10.63 -7.91 6.11
N ARG A 106 11.32 -7.38 5.10
CA ARG A 106 12.52 -7.97 4.53
C ARG A 106 13.66 -6.96 4.62
N GLN A 107 14.73 -7.33 5.33
CA GLN A 107 15.93 -6.49 5.51
C GLN A 107 15.60 -5.09 6.03
N GLY A 108 14.59 -4.97 6.91
CA GLY A 108 14.17 -3.69 7.46
C GLY A 108 13.22 -2.88 6.58
N ASN A 109 12.74 -3.45 5.47
CA ASN A 109 11.75 -2.80 4.61
C ASN A 109 10.41 -3.51 4.77
N VAL A 110 9.42 -2.78 5.26
CA VAL A 110 8.06 -3.28 5.43
C VAL A 110 7.27 -3.05 4.15
N SER A 111 6.65 -4.12 3.66
CA SER A 111 5.69 -4.15 2.57
C SER A 111 4.36 -4.70 3.08
N VAL A 112 3.27 -4.35 2.40
CA VAL A 112 1.96 -4.96 2.62
C VAL A 112 1.54 -5.70 1.36
N ILE A 113 1.12 -6.95 1.51
CA ILE A 113 0.55 -7.76 0.45
C ILE A 113 -0.96 -7.81 0.65
N ILE A 114 -1.70 -7.62 -0.44
CA ILE A 114 -3.15 -7.69 -0.51
C ILE A 114 -3.49 -8.78 -1.51
N GLY A 115 -3.93 -9.94 -1.03
CA GLY A 115 -4.53 -10.99 -1.85
C GLY A 115 -5.97 -10.66 -2.16
N PHE A 116 -6.42 -10.95 -3.38
CA PHE A 116 -7.75 -10.62 -3.87
C PHE A 116 -8.27 -11.70 -4.85
N HIS A 117 -9.58 -11.72 -5.13
CA HIS A 117 -10.14 -12.53 -6.22
C HIS A 117 -10.02 -11.79 -7.56
N SER A 118 -9.90 -12.49 -8.68
CA SER A 118 -9.71 -11.87 -10.01
C SER A 118 -10.69 -10.74 -10.33
N ASP A 119 -11.95 -10.89 -9.90
CA ASP A 119 -13.06 -9.96 -10.17
C ASP A 119 -12.96 -8.69 -9.31
N ASP A 120 -12.12 -8.72 -8.27
CA ASP A 120 -11.90 -7.63 -7.32
C ASP A 120 -10.65 -6.79 -7.64
N ALA A 121 -10.00 -7.01 -8.79
CA ALA A 121 -8.73 -6.39 -9.14
C ALA A 121 -8.74 -4.85 -9.04
N GLU A 122 -9.81 -4.21 -9.52
CA GLU A 122 -9.96 -2.75 -9.44
C GLU A 122 -10.08 -2.27 -7.99
N ASP A 123 -10.88 -2.97 -7.19
CA ASP A 123 -11.11 -2.60 -5.79
C ASP A 123 -9.91 -2.94 -4.90
N ALA A 124 -9.13 -3.97 -5.24
CA ALA A 124 -7.84 -4.25 -4.62
C ALA A 124 -6.86 -3.08 -4.83
N ALA A 125 -6.82 -2.52 -6.03
CA ALA A 125 -6.00 -1.35 -6.33
C ALA A 125 -6.45 -0.13 -5.50
N LYS A 126 -7.74 0.18 -5.47
CA LYS A 126 -8.29 1.27 -4.62
C LYS A 126 -8.00 1.03 -3.13
N THR A 127 -8.16 -0.20 -2.67
CA THR A 127 -7.88 -0.60 -1.29
C THR A 127 -6.41 -0.40 -0.95
N SER A 128 -5.49 -0.70 -1.87
CA SER A 128 -4.06 -0.46 -1.67
C SER A 128 -3.75 1.03 -1.48
N ILE A 129 -4.40 1.92 -2.23
CA ILE A 129 -4.22 3.36 -2.08
C ILE A 129 -4.85 3.89 -0.79
N ASN A 130 -6.06 3.44 -0.46
CA ASN A 130 -6.69 3.79 0.81
C ASN A 130 -5.84 3.34 2.00
N LEU A 131 -5.27 2.14 1.93
CA LEU A 131 -4.36 1.65 2.96
C LEU A 131 -3.10 2.51 3.04
N LEU A 132 -2.51 2.90 1.91
CA LEU A 132 -1.38 3.81 1.89
C LEU A 132 -1.72 5.14 2.61
N HIS A 133 -2.89 5.72 2.35
CA HIS A 133 -3.36 6.93 3.05
C HIS A 133 -3.52 6.69 4.56
N GLU A 134 -4.16 5.59 4.94
CA GLU A 134 -4.39 5.23 6.34
C GLU A 134 -3.07 5.01 7.11
N ILE A 135 -2.04 4.45 6.46
CA ILE A 135 -0.71 4.29 7.07
C ILE A 135 -0.11 5.66 7.38
N PHE A 136 -0.11 6.58 6.42
CA PHE A 136 0.52 7.89 6.63
C PHE A 136 -0.26 8.75 7.63
N ASN A 137 -1.59 8.81 7.52
CA ASN A 137 -2.39 9.67 8.38
C ASN A 137 -2.57 9.08 9.78
N ASN A 138 -2.96 7.81 9.89
CA ASN A 138 -3.43 7.26 11.16
C ASN A 138 -2.37 6.43 11.90
N PHE A 139 -1.40 5.85 11.19
CA PHE A 139 -0.31 5.12 11.84
C PHE A 139 0.90 6.03 12.09
N LEU A 140 1.30 6.84 11.11
CA LEU A 140 2.49 7.68 11.23
C LEU A 140 2.18 9.04 11.88
N ALA A 141 1.28 9.83 11.31
CA ALA A 141 1.04 11.21 11.74
C ALA A 141 0.28 11.32 13.08
N GLU A 142 -0.80 10.55 13.25
CA GLU A 142 -1.55 10.47 14.51
C GLU A 142 -0.87 9.55 15.56
N GLY A 143 0.12 8.76 15.15
CA GLY A 143 0.84 7.82 16.02
C GLY A 143 2.13 8.41 16.61
N PRO A 144 2.90 7.62 17.38
CA PRO A 144 4.15 8.06 18.00
C PRO A 144 5.34 8.14 17.02
N TYR A 145 5.09 8.22 15.71
CA TYR A 145 6.09 8.04 14.65
C TYR A 145 6.33 9.29 13.78
N GLN A 146 6.01 10.48 14.29
CA GLN A 146 6.22 11.75 13.58
C GLN A 146 7.70 11.99 13.22
N ASN A 147 8.62 11.79 14.16
CA ASN A 147 10.07 11.92 13.90
C ASN A 147 10.53 11.01 12.74
N TYR A 148 9.95 9.81 12.64
CA TYR A 148 10.25 8.90 11.54
C TYR A 148 9.76 9.44 10.19
N MET A 149 8.63 10.16 10.14
CA MET A 149 8.18 10.84 8.91
C MET A 149 9.18 11.90 8.44
N VAL A 150 9.76 12.66 9.37
CA VAL A 150 10.80 13.64 9.06
C VAL A 150 12.06 12.94 8.56
N GLU A 151 12.60 12.02 9.34
CA GLU A 151 13.90 11.37 9.06
C GLU A 151 13.89 10.53 7.77
N VAL A 152 12.78 9.84 7.51
CA VAL A 152 12.72 8.83 6.44
C VAL A 152 12.02 9.36 5.19
N PHE A 153 10.97 10.17 5.36
CA PHE A 153 10.16 10.67 4.26
C PHE A 153 10.38 12.15 3.95
N ASN A 154 11.17 12.87 4.77
CA ASN A 154 11.43 14.30 4.62
C ASN A 154 10.13 15.12 4.62
N VAL A 155 9.13 14.66 5.36
CA VAL A 155 7.88 15.39 5.60
C VAL A 155 8.14 16.34 6.78
N PRO A 156 7.88 17.66 6.64
CA PRO A 156 8.12 18.61 7.72
C PRO A 156 7.24 18.30 8.95
N GLU A 157 7.74 18.60 10.15
CA GLU A 157 6.92 18.71 11.36
C GLU A 157 5.95 19.90 11.17
N GLU A 158 4.64 19.63 11.22
CA GLU A 158 3.60 20.68 11.25
C GLU A 158 3.52 21.35 12.64
#